data_AF-A0A9E6RGM8-F1
#
_entry.id   AF-A0A9E6RGM8-F1
#
_cell.length_a   1.000
_cell.length_b   1.000
_cell.length_c   1.000
_cell.angle_alpha   90.00
_cell.angle_beta   90.00
_cell.angle_gamma   90.00
#
_symmetry.space_group_name_H-M   'P 1'
#
loop_
_entity.id
_entity.type
_entity.pdbx_description
1 polymer ?
#
loop_
_entity_poly.entity_id
_entity_poly.type
_entity_poly.pdbx_seq_one_letter_code
_entity_poly.pdbx_strand_id
1 'polypeptide(L)'
;MEKMPMPLNIRRSVIVRGRLAWQVERLAMARGRALGTNILTIESAVARLAGGFSRPVDPIELRQAVAEAIETTALGELEPIKMLPGVPSAAAASLMKLWRAGVELDGAEAPRLLDMAAIEAAVMERLPASALRPQDLVARRRSAASRTPSRASVL
;
A
#
# COMPACT_ATOMS: atom_id res chain seq x y z
N MET A 1 12.72 32.77 -39.98
CA MET A 1 12.70 32.61 -38.52
C MET A 1 12.36 31.16 -38.21
N GLU A 2 13.40 30.37 -37.99
CA GLU A 2 13.32 28.93 -37.77
C GLU A 2 12.86 28.67 -36.32
N LYS A 3 11.80 27.90 -36.16
CA LYS A 3 11.16 27.63 -34.86
C LYS A 3 12.04 26.62 -34.11
N MET A 4 12.88 27.11 -33.20
CA MET A 4 13.69 26.27 -32.31
C MET A 4 12.74 25.32 -31.55
N PRO A 5 12.88 23.98 -31.65
CA PRO A 5 12.02 23.08 -30.90
C PRO A 5 12.27 23.30 -29.41
N MET A 6 11.20 23.66 -28.67
CA MET A 6 11.24 23.70 -27.21
C MET A 6 11.75 22.35 -26.69
N PRO A 7 12.72 22.32 -25.76
CA PRO A 7 13.20 21.06 -25.23
C PRO A 7 12.02 20.30 -24.63
N LEU A 8 11.82 19.06 -25.08
CA LEU A 8 10.87 18.15 -24.44
C LEU A 8 11.19 18.15 -22.95
N ASN A 9 10.23 18.57 -22.13
CA ASN A 9 10.37 18.61 -20.68
C ASN A 9 10.31 17.16 -20.15
N ILE A 10 11.42 16.43 -20.30
CA ILE A 10 11.55 15.04 -19.91
C ILE A 10 11.63 14.98 -18.39
N ARG A 11 10.56 14.52 -17.75
CA ARG A 11 10.56 14.23 -16.31
C ARG A 11 11.19 12.87 -16.06
N ARG A 12 12.31 12.84 -15.32
CA ARG A 12 12.98 11.61 -14.92
C ARG A 12 12.54 11.21 -13.51
N SER A 13 12.11 9.97 -13.33
CA SER A 13 11.83 9.40 -12.00
C SER A 13 12.77 8.22 -11.72
N VAL A 14 13.38 8.20 -10.53
CA VAL A 14 14.24 7.12 -10.06
C VAL A 14 13.56 6.44 -8.88
N ILE A 15 13.38 5.12 -8.98
CA ILE A 15 12.76 4.31 -7.92
C ILE A 15 13.86 3.57 -7.16
N VAL A 16 13.89 3.74 -5.85
CA VAL A 16 14.88 3.14 -4.95
C VAL A 16 14.21 2.24 -3.90
N ARG A 17 14.96 1.27 -3.37
CA ARG A 17 14.46 0.38 -2.32
C ARG A 17 14.79 0.93 -0.94
N GLY A 18 13.76 1.39 -0.21
CA GLY A 18 13.85 1.81 1.18
C GLY A 18 14.38 3.24 1.41
N ARG A 19 14.32 3.68 2.67
CA ARG A 19 14.59 5.08 3.07
C ARG A 19 16.07 5.47 2.95
N LEU A 20 17.00 4.59 3.29
CA LEU A 20 18.43 4.90 3.23
C LEU A 20 18.90 5.13 1.78
N ALA A 21 18.51 4.23 0.87
CA ALA A 21 18.81 4.39 -0.56
C ALA A 21 18.24 5.70 -1.13
N TRP A 22 17.06 6.11 -0.66
CA TRP A 22 16.48 7.41 -1.01
C TRP A 22 17.32 8.59 -0.54
N GLN A 23 17.83 8.57 0.69
CA GLN A 23 18.67 9.65 1.22
C GLN A 23 20.00 9.75 0.47
N VAL A 24 20.64 8.60 0.19
CA VAL A 24 21.91 8.54 -0.55
C VAL A 24 21.74 9.05 -1.97
N GLU A 25 20.71 8.58 -2.68
CA GLU A 25 20.47 8.97 -4.06
C GLU A 25 20.09 10.44 -4.19
N ARG A 26 19.30 10.96 -3.25
CA ARG A 26 18.95 12.38 -3.20
C ARG A 26 20.17 13.26 -3.02
N LEU A 27 21.09 12.86 -2.15
CA LEU A 27 22.34 13.58 -1.94
C LEU A 27 23.24 13.51 -3.18
N ALA A 28 23.33 12.35 -3.84
CA ALA A 28 24.09 12.19 -5.07
C ALA A 28 23.57 13.09 -6.20
N MET A 29 22.25 13.11 -6.41
CA MET A 29 21.60 13.93 -7.44
C MET A 29 21.69 15.43 -7.14
N ALA A 30 21.61 15.83 -5.86
CA ALA A 30 21.80 17.22 -5.45
C ALA A 30 23.23 17.71 -5.77
N ARG A 31 24.25 16.89 -5.47
CA ARG A 31 25.65 17.19 -5.85
C ARG A 31 25.83 17.28 -7.37
N GLY A 32 25.13 16.43 -8.12
CA GLY A 32 25.14 16.43 -9.58
C GLY A 32 24.32 17.53 -10.25
N ARG A 33 23.68 18.44 -9.48
CA ARG A 33 22.77 19.49 -9.99
C ARG A 33 21.69 18.96 -10.94
N ALA A 34 21.23 17.72 -10.72
CA ALA A 34 20.24 17.06 -11.55
C ALA A 34 18.82 17.61 -11.26
N LEU A 35 18.53 18.78 -11.81
CA LEU A 35 17.22 19.43 -11.70
C LEU A 35 16.16 18.62 -12.47
N GLY A 36 14.93 18.57 -11.96
CA GLY A 36 13.82 17.85 -12.60
C GLY A 36 13.77 16.33 -12.38
N THR A 37 14.69 15.77 -11.57
CA THR A 37 14.67 14.34 -11.20
C THR A 37 13.88 14.11 -9.93
N ASN A 38 12.87 13.24 -9.98
CA ASN A 38 12.07 12.85 -8.82
C ASN A 38 12.55 11.50 -8.27
N ILE A 39 12.85 11.42 -6.98
CA ILE A 39 13.34 10.20 -6.33
C ILE A 39 12.23 9.67 -5.42
N LEU A 40 11.81 8.44 -5.66
CA LEU A 40 10.69 7.80 -4.97
C LEU A 40 11.12 6.44 -4.43
N THR A 41 10.55 6.01 -3.31
CA THR A 41 10.64 4.60 -2.92
C THR A 41 9.62 3.79 -3.72
N ILE A 42 9.73 2.47 -3.74
CA ILE A 42 8.73 1.62 -4.40
C ILE A 42 7.33 1.90 -3.83
N GLU A 43 7.22 2.05 -2.51
CA GLU A 43 5.98 2.34 -1.81
C GLU A 43 5.40 3.70 -2.20
N SER A 44 6.24 4.76 -2.25
CA SER A 44 5.77 6.10 -2.64
C SER A 44 5.48 6.22 -4.13
N ALA A 45 6.17 5.45 -4.97
CA ALA A 45 5.83 5.29 -6.38
C ALA A 45 4.46 4.63 -6.54
N VAL A 46 4.19 3.53 -5.83
CA VAL A 46 2.88 2.87 -5.81
C VAL A 46 1.79 3.80 -5.29
N ALA A 47 2.04 4.53 -4.19
CA ALA A 47 1.10 5.51 -3.63
C ALA A 47 0.76 6.63 -4.62
N ARG A 48 1.79 7.22 -5.27
CA ARG A 48 1.60 8.26 -6.29
C ARG A 48 0.84 7.74 -7.50
N LEU A 49 1.14 6.51 -7.92
CA LEU A 49 0.44 5.85 -9.01
C LEU A 49 -1.03 5.58 -8.64
N ALA A 50 -1.32 5.18 -7.41
CA ALA A 50 -2.68 4.93 -6.92
C ALA A 50 -3.53 6.20 -6.68
N GLY A 51 -2.96 7.40 -6.87
CA GLY A 51 -3.67 8.68 -6.75
C GLY A 51 -3.14 9.63 -5.67
N GLY A 52 -1.96 9.37 -5.09
CA GLY A 52 -1.25 10.26 -4.17
C GLY A 52 -1.82 10.35 -2.74
N PHE A 53 -3.12 10.10 -2.57
CA PHE A 53 -3.81 10.05 -1.27
C PHE A 53 -3.93 8.63 -0.70
N SER A 54 -3.63 7.61 -1.50
CA SER A 54 -3.64 6.21 -1.07
C SER A 54 -2.23 5.79 -0.67
N ARG A 55 -2.11 5.09 0.46
CA ARG A 55 -0.85 4.56 1.00
C ARG A 55 -1.02 3.07 1.32
N PRO A 56 0.07 2.29 1.32
CA PRO A 56 0.03 0.93 1.89
C PRO A 56 -0.34 0.99 3.37
N VAL A 57 -0.99 -0.07 3.84
CA VAL A 57 -1.23 -0.29 5.27
C VAL A 57 0.12 -0.30 6.00
N ASP A 58 0.23 0.49 7.07
CA ASP A 58 1.43 0.52 7.90
C ASP A 58 1.45 -0.68 8.87
N PRO A 59 2.58 -1.39 9.05
CA PRO A 59 2.63 -2.56 9.94
C PRO A 59 2.38 -2.27 11.43
N ILE A 60 2.64 -1.05 11.90
CA ILE A 60 2.36 -0.65 13.28
C ILE A 60 0.87 -0.40 13.45
N GLU A 61 0.29 0.38 12.53
CA GLU A 61 -1.14 0.68 12.49
C GLU A 61 -1.97 -0.60 12.34
N LEU A 62 -1.55 -1.53 11.47
CA LEU A 62 -2.21 -2.83 11.32
C LEU A 62 -2.23 -3.61 12.64
N ARG A 63 -1.12 -3.65 13.37
CA ARG A 63 -1.04 -4.39 14.62
C ARG A 63 -1.96 -3.79 15.68
N GLN A 64 -2.06 -2.47 15.74
CA GLN A 64 -2.97 -1.77 16.65
C GLN A 64 -4.43 -2.06 16.28
N ALA A 65 -4.79 -1.92 15.01
CA ALA A 65 -6.13 -2.24 14.53
C ALA A 65 -6.51 -3.70 14.78
N VAL A 66 -5.57 -4.64 14.63
CA VAL A 66 -5.77 -6.06 14.93
C VAL A 66 -5.97 -6.29 16.42
N ALA A 67 -5.19 -5.64 17.29
CA ALA A 67 -5.38 -5.77 18.74
C ALA A 67 -6.79 -5.32 19.16
N GLU A 68 -7.23 -4.15 18.69
CA GLU A 68 -8.57 -3.62 18.95
C GLU A 68 -9.69 -4.48 18.34
N ALA A 69 -9.46 -5.05 17.15
CA ALA A 69 -10.40 -5.95 16.50
C ALA A 69 -10.57 -7.24 17.32
N ILE A 70 -9.48 -7.84 17.79
CA ILE A 70 -9.52 -9.11 18.55
C ILE A 70 -10.27 -8.96 19.88
N GLU A 71 -10.17 -7.80 20.55
CA GLU A 71 -10.89 -7.54 21.80
C GLU A 71 -12.41 -7.49 21.62
N THR A 72 -12.87 -7.03 20.45
CA THR A 72 -14.29 -6.72 20.20
C THR A 72 -14.99 -7.71 19.29
N THR A 73 -14.23 -8.55 18.58
CA THR A 73 -14.76 -9.55 17.66
C THR A 73 -14.98 -10.86 18.41
N ALA A 74 -16.17 -11.45 18.27
CA ALA A 74 -16.43 -12.81 18.71
C ALA A 74 -15.79 -13.77 17.70
N LEU A 75 -14.88 -14.63 18.17
CA LEU A 75 -14.20 -15.64 17.36
C LEU A 75 -14.75 -17.03 17.70
N GLY A 76 -14.43 -18.01 16.87
CA GLY A 76 -14.70 -19.42 17.08
C GLY A 76 -13.48 -20.16 17.62
N GLU A 77 -12.66 -20.70 16.73
CA GLU A 77 -11.49 -21.52 17.07
C GLU A 77 -10.41 -20.72 17.82
N LEU A 78 -10.24 -19.44 17.48
CA LEU A 78 -9.24 -18.56 18.09
C LEU A 78 -9.70 -17.92 19.42
N GLU A 79 -10.98 -18.04 19.78
CA GLU A 79 -11.55 -17.42 20.99
C GLU A 79 -10.79 -17.81 22.28
N PRO A 80 -10.43 -19.09 22.53
CA PRO A 80 -9.75 -19.48 23.75
C PRO A 80 -8.33 -18.89 23.89
N ILE A 81 -7.71 -18.51 22.77
CA ILE A 81 -6.35 -17.99 22.74
C ILE A 81 -6.28 -16.49 22.46
N LYS A 82 -7.42 -15.82 22.22
CA LYS A 82 -7.45 -14.45 21.69
C LYS A 82 -6.73 -13.42 22.56
N MET A 83 -6.70 -13.64 23.87
CA MET A 83 -6.06 -12.74 24.86
C MET A 83 -4.60 -13.08 25.15
N LEU A 84 -4.02 -14.10 24.49
CA LEU A 84 -2.63 -14.46 24.73
C LEU A 84 -1.66 -13.39 24.21
N PRO A 85 -0.56 -13.12 24.94
CA PRO A 85 0.45 -12.18 24.48
C PRO A 85 1.03 -12.67 23.15
N GLY A 86 1.01 -11.81 22.14
CA GLY A 86 1.56 -12.09 20.81
C GLY A 86 0.54 -12.48 19.75
N VAL A 87 -0.70 -12.83 20.11
CA VAL A 87 -1.76 -13.15 19.14
C VAL A 87 -2.05 -12.00 18.18
N PRO A 88 -2.15 -10.72 18.62
CA PRO A 88 -2.30 -9.60 17.69
C PRO A 88 -1.16 -9.49 16.67
N SER A 89 0.08 -9.77 17.11
CA SER A 89 1.25 -9.76 16.23
C SER A 89 1.20 -10.90 15.20
N ALA A 90 0.82 -12.11 15.64
CA ALA A 90 0.68 -13.28 14.78
C ALA A 90 -0.46 -13.11 13.76
N ALA A 91 -1.61 -12.58 14.18
CA ALA A 91 -2.75 -12.30 13.31
C ALA A 91 -2.40 -11.22 12.28
N ALA A 92 -1.80 -10.09 12.70
CA ALA A 92 -1.35 -9.04 11.78
C ALA A 92 -0.34 -9.56 10.75
N ALA A 93 0.63 -10.38 11.17
CA ALA A 93 1.59 -10.99 10.26
C ALA A 93 0.92 -11.96 9.27
N SER A 94 -0.10 -12.69 9.71
CA SER A 94 -0.86 -13.63 8.88
C SER A 94 -1.72 -12.90 7.85
N LEU A 95 -2.45 -11.85 8.24
CA LEU A 95 -3.18 -10.98 7.31
C LEU A 95 -2.26 -10.36 6.26
N MET A 96 -1.11 -9.81 6.69
CA MET A 96 -0.15 -9.23 5.75
C MET A 96 0.39 -10.26 4.76
N LYS A 97 0.58 -11.54 5.17
CA LYS A 97 0.98 -12.61 4.24
C LYS A 97 -0.12 -12.92 3.25
N LEU A 98 -1.37 -13.05 3.71
CA LEU A 98 -2.54 -13.30 2.85
C LEU A 98 -2.71 -12.20 1.81
N TRP A 99 -2.68 -10.92 2.23
CA TRP A 99 -2.79 -9.78 1.32
C TRP A 99 -1.65 -9.67 0.32
N ARG A 100 -0.42 -10.03 0.72
CA ARG A 100 0.72 -10.04 -0.21
C ARG A 100 0.66 -11.20 -1.19
N ALA A 101 0.05 -12.32 -0.79
CA ALA A 101 -0.23 -13.45 -1.66
C ALA A 101 -1.46 -13.21 -2.57
N GLY A 102 -2.25 -12.16 -2.32
CA GLY A 102 -3.50 -11.92 -3.05
C GLY A 102 -4.58 -12.94 -2.71
N VAL A 103 -4.52 -13.55 -1.52
CA VAL A 103 -5.51 -14.52 -1.06
C VAL A 103 -6.69 -13.76 -0.45
N GLU A 104 -7.87 -14.01 -0.98
CA GLU A 104 -9.14 -13.53 -0.42
C GLU A 104 -9.66 -14.56 0.59
N LEU A 105 -10.21 -14.09 1.71
CA LEU A 105 -10.78 -14.94 2.75
C LEU A 105 -12.29 -15.18 2.55
N ASP A 106 -12.88 -14.62 1.50
CA ASP A 106 -14.27 -14.87 1.15
C ASP A 106 -14.47 -16.34 0.75
N GLY A 107 -15.53 -16.96 1.25
CA GLY A 107 -15.80 -18.38 1.04
C GLY A 107 -14.88 -19.36 1.78
N ALA A 108 -14.07 -18.90 2.75
CA ALA A 108 -13.29 -19.82 3.58
C ALA A 108 -14.18 -20.67 4.48
N GLU A 109 -13.96 -21.99 4.51
CA GLU A 109 -14.76 -22.92 5.32
C GLU A 109 -14.04 -23.38 6.60
N ALA A 110 -12.71 -23.35 6.62
CA ALA A 110 -11.94 -23.78 7.77
C ALA A 110 -12.17 -22.82 8.95
N PRO A 111 -12.49 -23.31 10.17
CA PRO A 111 -12.83 -22.45 11.32
C PRO A 111 -11.79 -21.36 11.61
N ARG A 112 -10.51 -21.72 11.59
CA ARG A 112 -9.42 -20.74 11.70
C ARG A 112 -9.41 -19.65 10.64
N LEU A 113 -9.81 -19.96 9.40
CA LEU A 113 -9.86 -18.96 8.32
C LEU A 113 -11.11 -18.08 8.44
N LEU A 114 -12.23 -18.63 8.94
CA LEU A 114 -13.41 -17.85 9.29
C LEU A 114 -13.08 -16.80 10.37
N ASP A 115 -12.34 -17.19 11.40
CA ASP A 115 -11.89 -16.24 12.43
C ASP A 115 -10.95 -15.17 11.85
N MET A 116 -10.03 -15.56 10.95
CA MET A 116 -9.18 -14.59 10.25
C MET A 116 -9.98 -13.65 9.35
N ALA A 117 -11.07 -14.12 8.73
CA ALA A 117 -11.96 -13.30 7.91
C ALA A 117 -12.73 -12.29 8.77
N ALA A 118 -13.23 -12.72 9.94
CA ALA A 118 -13.88 -11.85 10.91
C ALA A 118 -12.92 -10.76 11.42
N ILE A 119 -11.68 -11.13 11.75
CA ILE A 119 -10.63 -10.17 12.12
C ILE A 119 -10.32 -9.23 10.95
N GLU A 120 -10.20 -9.74 9.71
CA GLU A 120 -9.96 -8.89 8.54
C GLU A 120 -11.04 -7.83 8.39
N ALA A 121 -12.32 -8.22 8.43
CA ALA A 121 -13.45 -7.30 8.31
C ALA A 121 -13.42 -6.21 9.39
N ALA A 122 -13.25 -6.62 10.66
CA ALA A 122 -13.15 -5.70 11.78
C ALA A 122 -11.94 -4.74 11.67
N VAL A 123 -10.81 -5.21 11.14
CA VAL A 123 -9.61 -4.37 10.91
C VAL A 123 -9.87 -3.36 9.80
N MET A 124 -10.51 -3.76 8.70
CA MET A 124 -10.78 -2.87 7.57
C MET A 124 -11.74 -1.74 7.92
N GLU A 125 -12.65 -1.95 8.88
CA GLU A 125 -13.51 -0.89 9.43
C GLU A 125 -12.75 0.14 10.29
N ARG A 126 -11.62 -0.24 10.88
CA ARG A 126 -10.80 0.60 11.77
C ARG A 126 -9.71 1.37 11.04
N LEU A 127 -9.19 0.80 9.96
CA LEU A 127 -8.14 1.44 9.17
C LEU A 127 -8.69 2.69 8.45
N PRO A 128 -7.90 3.78 8.34
CA PRO A 128 -8.33 4.95 7.60
C PRO A 128 -8.50 4.60 6.13
N ALA A 129 -9.47 5.21 5.45
CA ALA A 129 -9.77 4.96 4.03
C ALA A 129 -8.58 5.21 3.06
N SER A 130 -7.51 5.86 3.54
CA SER A 130 -6.26 6.05 2.80
C SER A 130 -5.33 4.82 2.84
N ALA A 131 -5.45 3.96 3.85
CA ALA A 131 -4.66 2.75 4.05
C ALA A 131 -5.28 1.60 3.28
N LEU A 132 -4.63 1.19 2.19
CA LEU A 132 -5.14 0.18 1.28
C LEU A 132 -4.28 -1.08 1.33
N ARG A 133 -4.93 -2.25 1.23
CA ARG A 133 -4.22 -3.52 1.06
C ARG A 133 -3.40 -3.48 -0.24
N PRO A 134 -2.28 -4.22 -0.31
CA PRO A 134 -1.45 -4.30 -1.52
C PRO A 134 -2.26 -4.53 -2.81
N GLN A 135 -3.22 -5.46 -2.81
CA GLN A 135 -4.07 -5.74 -3.97
C GLN A 135 -5.01 -4.58 -4.33
N ASP A 136 -5.56 -3.88 -3.34
CA ASP A 136 -6.47 -2.74 -3.55
C ASP A 136 -5.73 -1.53 -4.14
N LEU A 137 -4.47 -1.31 -3.77
CA LEU A 137 -3.62 -0.30 -4.40
C LEU A 137 -3.45 -0.56 -5.90
N VAL A 138 -3.20 -1.82 -6.26
CA VAL A 138 -3.06 -2.24 -7.66
C VAL A 138 -4.40 -2.08 -8.40
N ALA A 139 -5.50 -2.54 -7.80
CA ALA A 139 -6.83 -2.44 -8.39
C ALA A 139 -7.24 -0.96 -8.61
N ARG A 140 -7.04 -0.10 -7.60
CA ARG A 140 -7.32 1.33 -7.69
C ARG A 140 -6.50 2.00 -8.78
N ARG A 141 -5.22 1.63 -8.93
CA ARG A 141 -4.38 2.10 -10.04
C ARG A 141 -4.90 1.65 -11.40
N ARG A 142 -5.28 0.38 -11.55
CA ARG A 142 -5.81 -0.17 -12.82
C ARG A 142 -7.09 0.56 -13.22
N SER A 143 -8.00 0.77 -12.26
CA SER A 143 -9.24 1.52 -12.45
C SER A 143 -9.00 3.00 -12.80
N ALA A 144 -7.96 3.63 -12.23
CA ALA A 144 -7.57 4.98 -12.64
C ALA A 144 -6.96 5.00 -14.06
N ALA A 145 -6.22 3.95 -14.45
CA ALA A 145 -5.65 3.82 -15.80
C ALA A 145 -6.76 3.76 -16.86
N SER A 146 -7.77 2.92 -16.65
CA SER A 146 -8.89 2.75 -17.58
C SER A 146 -9.78 3.98 -17.67
N ARG A 147 -9.84 4.80 -16.61
CA ARG A 147 -10.57 6.08 -16.59
C ARG A 147 -9.80 7.25 -17.18
N THR A 148 -8.52 7.13 -17.47
CA THR A 148 -7.78 8.23 -18.10
C THR A 148 -8.11 8.22 -19.59
N PRO A 149 -8.94 9.14 -20.12
CA PRO A 149 -9.03 9.27 -21.56
C PRO A 149 -7.64 9.69 -22.04
N SER A 150 -7.21 9.13 -23.17
CA SER A 150 -6.06 9.60 -23.94
C SER A 150 -6.07 11.12 -23.98
N ARG A 151 -5.27 11.75 -23.12
CA ARG A 151 -4.95 13.18 -23.23
C ARG A 151 -3.74 13.33 -24.14
N ALA A 152 -3.80 12.67 -25.29
CA ALA A 152 -3.06 13.03 -26.48
C ALA A 152 -4.03 13.84 -27.34
N SER A 153 -3.60 15.02 -27.77
CA SER A 153 -4.35 15.99 -28.58
C SER A 153 -5.27 16.92 -27.77
N VAL A 154 -4.70 17.92 -27.11
CA VAL A 154 -5.17 19.30 -27.34
C VAL A 154 -3.93 20.21 -27.38
N LEU A 155 -3.91 20.99 -28.46
CA LEU A 155 -2.94 21.96 -28.97
C LEU A 155 -2.26 22.86 -27.93
#